data_AF-A0A1Q4HJ99-F1
#
_entry.id   AF-A0A1Q4HJ99-F1
#
_cell.length_a   1.000
_cell.length_b   1.000
_cell.length_c   1.000
_cell.angle_alpha   90.00
_cell.angle_beta   90.00
_cell.angle_gamma   90.00
#
_symmetry.space_group_name_H-M   'P 1'
#
loop_
_entity.id
_entity.type
_entity.pdbx_description
1 polymer ?
#
loop_
_entity_poly.entity_id
_entity_poly.type
_entity_poly.pdbx_seq_one_letter_code
_entity_poly.pdbx_strand_id
1 'polypeptide(L)'
;MEPTALIVITLACIAWSLWIRRVTWSCRWEVAATLNIALQGGAILLMSPLASDTIGKALHSLTGMWNLEDFLGHDMYIVAASAIVYNALGRLQDDHQMQRAFKQYIELPATLCIPLLLATFSMSSAHSAYARDLFAEPTDGWLSLYWLMLCAMLIYLLGYGARALLVLRKDPRSRRIANVYLIACASGIIACFIRIATAVFPALLEWERGVFVWIFACACGAGFALSSAHSWRIKTRWFSKVDN
;
A
#
# COMPACT_ATOMS: atom_id res chain seq x y z
N MET A 1 6.12 16.72 14.28
CA MET A 1 7.20 16.20 13.41
C MET A 1 6.66 16.21 12.00
N GLU A 2 7.32 16.88 11.07
CA GLU A 2 6.94 16.78 9.65
C GLU A 2 7.27 15.36 9.14
N PRO A 3 6.32 14.65 8.49
CA PRO A 3 6.53 13.28 8.01
C PRO A 3 7.54 13.20 6.84
N THR A 4 8.03 14.34 6.36
CA THR A 4 8.92 14.47 5.19
C THR A 4 10.16 13.56 5.27
N ALA A 5 10.88 13.55 6.39
CA ALA A 5 12.07 12.70 6.52
C ALA A 5 11.74 11.21 6.40
N LEU A 6 10.63 10.79 7.00
CA LEU A 6 10.13 9.42 6.99
C LEU A 6 9.67 9.00 5.58
N ILE A 7 8.95 9.87 4.87
CA ILE A 7 8.56 9.68 3.47
C ILE A 7 9.80 9.53 2.58
N VAL A 8 10.77 10.44 2.69
CA VAL A 8 11.99 10.43 1.88
C VAL A 8 12.80 9.15 2.11
N ILE A 9 13.00 8.75 3.37
CA ILE A 9 13.69 7.50 3.71
C ILE A 9 12.97 6.30 3.10
N THR A 10 11.63 6.27 3.20
CA THR A 10 10.82 5.17 2.68
C THR A 10 10.90 5.08 1.16
N LEU A 11 10.77 6.22 0.46
CA LEU A 11 10.93 6.29 -0.99
C LEU A 11 12.33 5.88 -1.43
N ALA A 12 13.37 6.25 -0.68
CA ALA A 12 14.74 5.80 -0.94
C ALA A 12 14.88 4.27 -0.78
N CYS A 13 14.28 3.68 0.26
CA CYS A 13 14.24 2.22 0.45
C CYS A 13 13.50 1.52 -0.71
N ILE A 14 12.39 2.09 -1.17
CA ILE A 14 11.59 1.58 -2.29
C ILE A 14 12.38 1.67 -3.60
N ALA A 15 12.96 2.82 -3.92
CA ALA A 15 13.79 3.02 -5.12
C ALA A 15 14.99 2.07 -5.14
N TRP A 16 15.69 1.92 -4.01
CA TRP A 16 16.77 0.97 -3.85
C TRP A 16 16.32 -0.48 -4.07
N SER A 17 15.16 -0.86 -3.51
CA SER A 17 14.59 -2.20 -3.71
C SER A 17 14.25 -2.47 -5.17
N LEU A 18 13.59 -1.52 -5.84
CA LEU A 18 13.26 -1.62 -7.27
C LEU A 18 14.52 -1.71 -8.14
N TRP A 19 15.56 -0.94 -7.81
CA TRP A 19 16.85 -1.00 -8.53
C TRP A 19 17.52 -2.37 -8.45
N ILE A 20 17.56 -2.97 -7.25
CA ILE A 20 18.08 -4.33 -7.03
C ILE A 20 17.26 -5.37 -7.80
N ARG A 21 15.95 -5.14 -7.89
CA ARG A 21 14.97 -6.05 -8.50
C ARG A 21 14.62 -5.67 -9.94
N ARG A 22 15.41 -4.84 -10.62
CA ARG A 22 15.07 -4.33 -11.97
C ARG A 22 14.88 -5.43 -13.03
N VAL A 23 15.48 -6.60 -12.84
CA VAL A 23 15.33 -7.74 -13.77
C VAL A 23 14.08 -8.59 -13.47
N THR A 24 13.43 -8.39 -12.33
CA THR A 24 12.28 -9.22 -11.94
C THR A 24 10.98 -8.79 -12.61
N TRP A 25 10.97 -7.68 -13.34
CA TRP A 25 9.83 -7.25 -14.16
C TRP A 25 9.48 -8.27 -15.26
N SER A 26 10.48 -9.00 -15.78
CA SER A 26 10.28 -10.09 -16.75
C SER A 26 10.10 -11.47 -16.09
N CYS A 27 10.23 -11.57 -14.77
CA CYS A 27 10.11 -12.85 -14.05
C CYS A 27 8.67 -13.06 -13.56
N ARG A 28 7.94 -13.99 -14.20
CA ARG A 28 6.53 -14.33 -13.88
C ARG A 28 6.25 -14.48 -12.37
N TRP A 29 7.18 -15.08 -11.65
CA TRP A 29 7.04 -15.39 -10.21
C TRP A 29 7.42 -14.25 -9.27
N GLU A 30 8.01 -13.17 -9.78
CA GLU A 30 8.52 -12.05 -8.98
C GLU A 30 7.86 -10.71 -9.35
N VAL A 31 7.23 -10.63 -10.53
CA VAL A 31 6.58 -9.40 -11.02
C VAL A 31 5.54 -8.87 -10.05
N ALA A 32 4.74 -9.74 -9.42
CA ALA A 32 3.73 -9.32 -8.44
C ALA A 32 4.36 -8.67 -7.20
N ALA A 33 5.45 -9.22 -6.69
CA ALA A 33 6.18 -8.62 -5.57
C ALA A 33 6.87 -7.30 -5.97
N THR A 34 7.26 -7.11 -7.23
CA THR A 34 7.85 -5.85 -7.72
C THR A 34 6.79 -4.79 -7.95
N LEU A 35 5.68 -5.18 -8.57
CA LEU A 35 4.51 -4.33 -8.78
C LEU A 35 3.99 -3.80 -7.44
N ASN A 36 3.89 -4.65 -6.42
CA ASN A 36 3.56 -4.22 -5.06
C ASN A 36 4.44 -3.06 -4.57
N ILE A 37 5.77 -3.19 -4.66
CA ILE A 37 6.70 -2.16 -4.16
C ILE A 37 6.58 -0.87 -4.98
N ALA A 38 6.48 -0.99 -6.30
CA ALA A 38 6.31 0.16 -7.18
C ALA A 38 5.02 0.92 -6.86
N LEU A 39 3.92 0.19 -6.67
CA LEU A 39 2.62 0.78 -6.35
C LEU A 39 2.56 1.38 -4.95
N GLN A 40 3.15 0.75 -3.93
CA GLN A 40 3.29 1.38 -2.59
C GLN A 40 4.16 2.64 -2.65
N GLY A 41 5.22 2.62 -3.46
CA GLY A 41 6.06 3.79 -3.69
C GLY A 41 5.30 4.94 -4.31
N GLY A 42 4.53 4.66 -5.35
CA GLY A 42 3.67 5.66 -5.98
C GLY A 42 2.57 6.15 -5.04
N ALA A 43 1.96 5.29 -4.24
CA ALA A 43 1.00 5.69 -3.23
C ALA A 43 1.60 6.67 -2.21
N ILE A 44 2.73 6.32 -1.60
CA ILE A 44 3.44 7.18 -0.63
C ILE A 44 3.88 8.51 -1.27
N LEU A 45 4.34 8.47 -2.53
CA LEU A 45 4.73 9.67 -3.26
C LEU A 45 3.53 10.58 -3.49
N LEU A 46 2.45 10.05 -4.07
CA LEU A 46 1.27 10.82 -4.47
C LEU A 46 0.54 11.43 -3.27
N MET A 47 0.51 10.71 -2.14
CA MET A 47 -0.13 11.18 -0.92
C MET A 47 0.76 12.13 -0.11
N SER A 48 2.01 12.36 -0.54
CA SER A 48 2.94 13.21 0.20
C SER A 48 2.59 14.69 0.07
N PRO A 49 2.88 15.53 1.09
CA PRO A 49 2.66 16.97 1.01
C PRO A 49 3.32 17.66 -0.18
N LEU A 50 4.48 17.14 -0.61
CA LEU A 50 5.18 17.66 -1.79
C LEU A 50 4.40 17.39 -3.08
N ALA A 51 3.75 16.23 -3.18
CA ALA A 51 2.91 15.89 -4.33
C ALA A 51 1.65 16.75 -4.35
N SER A 52 0.98 16.97 -3.22
CA SER A 52 -0.17 17.89 -3.16
C SER A 52 0.21 19.32 -3.56
N ASP A 53 1.40 19.77 -3.15
CA ASP A 53 1.93 21.08 -3.52
C ASP A 53 2.32 21.21 -5.00
N THR A 54 2.45 20.10 -5.75
CA THR A 54 2.93 20.05 -7.14
C THR A 54 1.98 19.33 -8.08
N ILE A 55 1.95 18.00 -8.03
CA ILE A 55 1.09 17.11 -8.82
C ILE A 55 -0.38 17.42 -8.55
N GLY A 56 -0.77 17.63 -7.28
CA GLY A 56 -2.16 17.91 -6.92
C GLY A 56 -2.69 19.20 -7.52
N LYS A 57 -1.90 20.29 -7.47
CA LYS A 57 -2.24 21.55 -8.15
C LYS A 57 -2.33 21.39 -9.67
N ALA A 58 -1.47 20.57 -10.28
CA ALA A 58 -1.53 20.28 -11.71
C ALA A 58 -2.75 19.43 -12.09
N LEU A 59 -3.12 18.45 -11.27
CA LEU A 59 -4.34 17.65 -11.48
C LEU A 59 -5.59 18.50 -11.29
N HIS A 60 -5.60 19.39 -10.29
CA HIS A 60 -6.70 20.32 -10.08
C HIS A 60 -6.89 21.27 -11.25
N SER A 61 -5.81 21.81 -11.83
CA SER A 61 -5.93 22.71 -12.99
C SER A 61 -6.49 22.01 -14.23
N LEU A 62 -6.30 20.69 -14.36
CA LEU A 62 -6.83 19.88 -15.46
C LEU A 62 -8.25 19.36 -15.23
N THR A 63 -8.60 19.03 -13.99
CA THR A 63 -9.84 18.30 -13.66
C THR A 63 -10.85 19.11 -12.85
N GLY A 64 -10.43 20.20 -12.21
CA GLY A 64 -11.23 20.99 -11.28
C GLY A 64 -11.40 20.36 -9.89
N MET A 65 -10.83 19.17 -9.63
CA MET A 65 -10.95 18.47 -8.34
C MET A 65 -9.66 18.60 -7.53
N TRP A 66 -9.78 18.95 -6.24
CA TRP A 66 -8.65 18.94 -5.31
C TRP A 66 -8.36 17.53 -4.79
N ASN A 67 -7.12 17.29 -4.35
CA ASN A 67 -6.65 16.06 -3.71
C ASN A 67 -6.84 14.78 -4.54
N LEU A 68 -6.87 14.92 -5.87
CA LEU A 68 -7.04 13.78 -6.78
C LEU A 68 -5.80 12.88 -6.80
N GLU A 69 -4.62 13.43 -6.56
CA GLU A 69 -3.38 12.71 -6.34
C GLU A 69 -3.48 11.75 -5.14
N ASP A 70 -4.10 12.17 -4.04
CA ASP A 70 -4.32 11.32 -2.87
C ASP A 70 -5.25 10.16 -3.23
N PHE A 71 -6.36 10.45 -3.92
CA PHE A 71 -7.29 9.42 -4.40
C PHE A 71 -6.57 8.37 -5.27
N LEU A 72 -5.76 8.81 -6.24
CA LEU A 72 -4.95 7.91 -7.07
C LEU A 72 -3.93 7.13 -6.24
N GLY A 73 -3.33 7.76 -5.22
CA GLY A 73 -2.43 7.09 -4.29
C GLY A 73 -3.12 5.97 -3.51
N HIS A 74 -4.34 6.20 -3.03
CA HIS A 74 -5.15 5.19 -2.35
C HIS A 74 -5.50 4.01 -3.27
N ASP A 75 -5.87 4.27 -4.52
CA ASP A 75 -6.12 3.23 -5.53
C ASP A 75 -4.85 2.41 -5.80
N MET A 76 -3.70 3.07 -5.97
CA MET A 76 -2.42 2.40 -6.09
C MET A 76 -2.14 1.50 -4.89
N TYR A 77 -2.51 1.92 -3.68
CA TYR A 77 -2.29 1.13 -2.48
C TYR A 77 -3.19 -0.11 -2.41
N ILE A 78 -4.45 -0.01 -2.84
CA ILE A 78 -5.36 -1.17 -2.98
C ILE A 78 -4.75 -2.18 -3.96
N VAL A 79 -4.30 -1.73 -5.14
CA VAL A 79 -3.70 -2.62 -6.15
C VAL A 79 -2.38 -3.21 -5.62
N ALA A 80 -1.60 -2.46 -4.84
CA ALA A 80 -0.39 -2.97 -4.21
C ALA A 80 -0.69 -4.08 -3.20
N ALA A 81 -1.70 -3.89 -2.33
CA ALA A 81 -2.16 -4.89 -1.38
C ALA A 81 -2.63 -6.17 -2.10
N SER A 82 -3.39 -6.02 -3.18
CA SER A 82 -3.79 -7.13 -4.06
C SER A 82 -2.58 -7.88 -4.64
N ALA A 83 -1.54 -7.16 -5.07
CA ALA A 83 -0.30 -7.76 -5.58
C ALA A 83 0.47 -8.56 -4.51
N ILE A 84 0.42 -8.15 -3.23
CA ILE A 84 0.95 -8.94 -2.11
C ILE A 84 0.20 -10.27 -1.99
N VAL A 85 -1.14 -10.21 -2.01
CA VAL A 85 -1.97 -11.41 -1.91
C VAL A 85 -1.68 -12.36 -3.07
N TYR A 86 -1.62 -11.84 -4.30
CA TYR A 86 -1.28 -12.63 -5.48
C TYR A 86 0.09 -13.32 -5.33
N ASN A 87 1.11 -12.58 -4.91
CA ASN A 87 2.45 -13.12 -4.69
C ASN A 87 2.50 -14.17 -3.56
N ALA A 88 1.67 -14.04 -2.53
CA ALA A 88 1.58 -15.02 -1.45
C ALA A 88 0.83 -16.29 -1.89
N LEU A 89 -0.29 -16.16 -2.60
CA LEU A 89 -1.09 -17.27 -3.10
C LEU A 89 -0.37 -18.07 -4.19
N GLY A 90 0.37 -17.41 -5.08
CA GLY A 90 1.16 -18.07 -6.12
C GLY A 90 2.29 -18.95 -5.60
N ARG A 91 2.55 -18.94 -4.29
CA ARG A 91 3.49 -19.86 -3.63
C ARG A 91 2.82 -21.04 -2.94
N LEU A 92 1.48 -21.07 -2.89
CA LEU A 92 0.70 -22.02 -2.09
C LEU A 92 -0.25 -22.89 -2.91
N GLN A 93 -0.77 -22.39 -4.03
CA GLN A 93 -1.86 -23.03 -4.78
C GLN A 93 -1.46 -23.30 -6.23
N ASP A 94 -2.08 -24.32 -6.83
CA ASP A 94 -2.04 -24.53 -8.28
C ASP A 94 -2.58 -23.31 -9.04
N ASP A 95 -1.97 -22.99 -10.18
CA ASP A 95 -2.23 -21.77 -10.96
C ASP A 95 -3.74 -21.55 -11.22
N HIS A 96 -4.53 -22.60 -11.51
CA HIS A 96 -5.97 -22.46 -11.77
C HIS A 96 -6.81 -22.14 -10.52
N GLN A 97 -6.53 -22.77 -9.37
CA GLN A 97 -7.27 -22.52 -8.14
C GLN A 97 -6.93 -21.13 -7.58
N MET A 98 -5.65 -20.76 -7.67
CA MET A 98 -5.15 -19.44 -7.33
C MET A 98 -5.88 -18.35 -8.11
N GLN A 99 -5.98 -18.47 -9.44
CA GLN A 99 -6.63 -17.46 -10.28
C GLN A 99 -8.11 -17.27 -9.94
N ARG A 100 -8.84 -18.36 -9.67
CA ARG A 100 -10.26 -18.28 -9.27
C ARG A 100 -10.42 -17.60 -7.91
N ALA A 101 -9.64 -18.02 -6.92
CA ALA A 101 -9.68 -17.43 -5.58
C ALA A 101 -9.31 -15.94 -5.62
N PHE A 102 -8.28 -15.57 -6.40
CA PHE A 102 -7.88 -14.18 -6.59
C PHE A 102 -9.00 -13.35 -7.22
N LYS A 103 -9.61 -13.83 -8.31
CA LYS A 103 -10.71 -13.12 -8.96
C LYS A 103 -11.90 -12.88 -8.03
N GLN A 104 -12.31 -13.91 -7.30
CA GLN A 104 -13.51 -13.87 -6.47
C GLN A 104 -13.31 -13.07 -5.18
N TYR A 105 -12.18 -13.25 -4.50
CA TYR A 105 -11.97 -12.68 -3.17
C TYR A 105 -11.13 -11.41 -3.18
N ILE A 106 -10.38 -11.11 -4.26
CA ILE A 106 -9.43 -10.00 -4.26
C ILE A 106 -9.78 -8.99 -5.35
N GLU A 107 -9.82 -9.44 -6.61
CA GLU A 107 -10.08 -8.56 -7.76
C GLU A 107 -11.49 -7.97 -7.69
N LEU A 108 -12.53 -8.82 -7.57
CA LEU A 108 -13.92 -8.35 -7.58
C LEU A 108 -14.22 -7.35 -6.46
N PRO A 109 -13.86 -7.60 -5.18
CA PRO A 109 -14.07 -6.61 -4.13
C PRO A 109 -13.30 -5.31 -4.38
N ALA A 110 -12.03 -5.39 -4.82
CA ALA A 110 -11.23 -4.19 -5.11
C ALA A 110 -11.83 -3.38 -6.28
N THR A 111 -12.24 -4.05 -7.35
CA THR A 111 -12.86 -3.42 -8.53
C THR A 111 -14.19 -2.75 -8.20
N LEU A 112 -14.97 -3.27 -7.25
CA LEU A 112 -16.19 -2.61 -6.78
C LEU A 112 -15.89 -1.47 -5.80
N CYS A 113 -14.84 -1.60 -4.99
CA CYS A 113 -14.47 -0.60 -3.99
C CYS A 113 -13.98 0.69 -4.63
N ILE A 114 -13.09 0.62 -5.64
CA ILE A 114 -12.53 1.79 -6.33
C ILE A 114 -13.60 2.79 -6.83
N PRO A 115 -14.63 2.40 -7.61
CA PRO A 115 -15.65 3.35 -8.06
C PRO A 115 -16.52 3.88 -6.92
N LEU A 116 -16.75 3.10 -5.86
CA LEU A 116 -17.45 3.59 -4.67
C LEU A 116 -16.60 4.58 -3.87
N LEU A 117 -15.28 4.40 -3.82
CA LEU A 117 -14.34 5.35 -3.27
C LEU A 117 -14.35 6.64 -4.08
N LEU A 118 -14.37 6.56 -5.41
CA LEU A 118 -14.50 7.75 -6.26
C LEU A 118 -15.80 8.50 -6.00
N ALA A 119 -16.93 7.79 -5.88
CA ALA A 119 -18.23 8.39 -5.58
C ALA A 119 -18.24 9.10 -4.23
N THR A 120 -17.78 8.43 -3.16
CA THR A 120 -17.72 9.02 -1.82
C THR A 120 -16.73 10.19 -1.73
N PHE A 121 -15.58 10.10 -2.41
CA PHE A 121 -14.62 11.19 -2.53
C PHE A 121 -15.23 12.41 -3.23
N SER A 122 -15.90 12.20 -4.36
CA SER A 122 -16.53 13.27 -5.16
C SER A 122 -17.70 13.96 -4.43
N MET A 123 -18.30 13.30 -3.44
CA MET A 123 -19.36 13.88 -2.61
C MET A 123 -18.83 14.56 -1.34
N SER A 124 -17.55 14.40 -1.04
CA SER A 124 -16.93 14.90 0.19
C SER A 124 -16.27 16.26 0.02
N SER A 125 -16.03 16.95 1.14
CA SER A 125 -15.28 18.21 1.17
C SER A 125 -13.89 18.10 0.55
N ALA A 126 -13.28 16.89 0.54
CA ALA A 126 -11.96 16.64 -0.03
C ALA A 126 -11.84 17.02 -1.51
N HIS A 127 -12.88 16.89 -2.33
CA HIS A 127 -12.79 17.28 -3.74
C HIS A 127 -12.80 18.82 -3.94
N SER A 128 -13.26 19.57 -2.93
CA SER A 128 -13.61 21.00 -3.05
C SER A 128 -12.62 21.94 -2.37
N ALA A 129 -11.85 21.44 -1.39
CA ALA A 129 -10.88 22.21 -0.63
C ALA A 129 -9.49 21.59 -0.74
N TYR A 130 -8.48 22.43 -0.93
CA TYR A 130 -7.10 22.01 -0.93
C TYR A 130 -6.69 21.46 0.44
N ALA A 131 -6.11 20.25 0.45
CA ALA A 131 -5.46 19.67 1.60
C ALA A 131 -3.98 19.52 1.29
N ARG A 132 -3.11 19.99 2.20
CA ARG A 132 -1.67 19.72 2.06
C ARG A 132 -1.31 18.30 2.53
N ASP A 133 -2.05 17.78 3.49
CA ASP A 133 -1.96 16.39 3.93
C ASP A 133 -3.38 15.92 4.26
N LEU A 134 -3.96 15.11 3.38
CA LEU A 134 -5.35 14.65 3.53
C LEU A 134 -5.56 13.80 4.79
N PHE A 135 -4.50 13.27 5.40
CA PHE A 135 -4.60 12.58 6.68
C PHE A 135 -4.75 13.52 7.88
N ALA A 136 -4.30 14.77 7.74
CA ALA A 136 -4.39 15.79 8.77
C ALA A 136 -5.67 16.64 8.69
N GLU A 137 -6.46 16.47 7.62
CA GLU A 137 -7.67 17.26 7.41
C GLU A 137 -8.92 16.68 8.13
N PRO A 138 -9.79 17.55 8.67
CA PRO A 138 -11.09 17.16 9.20
C PRO A 138 -11.94 16.44 8.16
N THR A 139 -12.64 15.40 8.59
CA THR A 139 -13.51 14.60 7.73
C THR A 139 -14.96 15.01 7.89
N ASP A 140 -15.63 15.29 6.78
CA ASP A 140 -17.09 15.31 6.74
C ASP A 140 -17.66 13.88 6.68
N GLY A 141 -18.99 13.73 6.68
CA GLY A 141 -19.62 12.41 6.67
C GLY A 141 -19.25 11.53 5.48
N TRP A 142 -19.07 12.13 4.29
CA TRP A 142 -18.70 11.39 3.07
C TRP A 142 -17.22 10.99 3.08
N LEU A 143 -16.34 11.87 3.57
CA LEU A 143 -14.93 11.58 3.73
C LEU A 143 -14.70 10.53 4.82
N SER A 144 -15.46 10.57 5.93
CA SER A 144 -15.42 9.50 6.93
C SER A 144 -15.85 8.15 6.35
N LEU A 145 -16.91 8.12 5.52
CA LEU A 145 -17.33 6.92 4.82
C LEU A 145 -16.25 6.43 3.84
N TYR A 146 -15.63 7.33 3.08
CA TYR A 146 -14.50 7.03 2.20
C TYR A 146 -13.37 6.34 2.97
N TRP A 147 -12.93 6.89 4.10
CA TRP A 147 -11.86 6.30 4.91
C TRP A 147 -12.25 4.96 5.51
N LEU A 148 -13.50 4.80 5.98
CA LEU A 148 -13.99 3.51 6.46
C LEU A 148 -13.93 2.44 5.37
N MET A 149 -14.39 2.76 4.15
CA MET A 149 -14.38 1.83 3.02
C MET A 149 -12.95 1.46 2.60
N LEU A 150 -12.09 2.47 2.41
CA LEU A 150 -10.71 2.29 1.99
C LEU A 150 -9.94 1.46 3.02
N CYS A 151 -9.98 1.86 4.29
CA CYS A 151 -9.27 1.17 5.36
C CYS A 151 -9.83 -0.24 5.58
N ALA A 152 -11.15 -0.45 5.51
CA ALA A 152 -11.72 -1.79 5.59
C ALA A 152 -11.23 -2.70 4.46
N MET A 153 -11.17 -2.19 3.23
CA MET A 153 -10.62 -2.94 2.09
C MET A 153 -9.14 -3.28 2.29
N LEU A 154 -8.32 -2.32 2.72
CA LEU A 154 -6.89 -2.55 2.97
C LEU A 154 -6.67 -3.55 4.12
N ILE A 155 -7.42 -3.44 5.21
CA ILE A 155 -7.37 -4.42 6.32
C ILE A 155 -7.76 -5.80 5.81
N TYR A 156 -8.80 -5.90 5.00
CA TYR A 156 -9.24 -7.16 4.40
C TYR A 156 -8.13 -7.79 3.54
N LEU A 157 -7.55 -7.03 2.60
CA LEU A 157 -6.49 -7.52 1.71
C LEU A 157 -5.20 -7.88 2.46
N LEU A 158 -4.73 -7.01 3.36
CA LEU A 158 -3.55 -7.26 4.17
C LEU A 158 -3.76 -8.44 5.12
N GLY A 159 -4.96 -8.58 5.69
CA GLY A 159 -5.35 -9.72 6.52
C GLY A 159 -5.38 -11.02 5.73
N TYR A 160 -5.94 -10.99 4.52
CA TYR A 160 -5.93 -12.14 3.61
C TYR A 160 -4.50 -12.56 3.26
N GLY A 161 -3.66 -11.60 2.86
CA GLY A 161 -2.24 -11.83 2.57
C GLY A 161 -1.49 -12.36 3.80
N ALA A 162 -1.75 -11.82 4.99
CA ALA A 162 -1.17 -12.29 6.24
C ALA A 162 -1.55 -13.75 6.53
N ARG A 163 -2.79 -14.17 6.29
CA ARG A 163 -3.19 -15.58 6.45
C ARG A 163 -2.41 -16.50 5.52
N ALA A 164 -2.22 -16.12 4.26
CA ALA A 164 -1.38 -16.88 3.33
C ALA A 164 0.10 -16.93 3.80
N LEU A 165 0.64 -15.81 4.27
CA LEU A 165 2.00 -15.73 4.81
C LEU A 165 2.19 -16.58 6.07
N LEU A 166 1.17 -16.72 6.93
CA LEU A 166 1.20 -17.61 8.09
C LEU A 166 1.29 -19.09 7.68
N VAL A 167 0.70 -19.47 6.55
CA VAL A 167 0.89 -20.82 5.99
C VAL A 167 2.32 -20.99 5.48
N LEU A 168 2.85 -20.02 4.71
CA LEU A 168 4.24 -20.03 4.23
C LEU A 168 5.26 -20.04 5.37
N ARG A 169 4.94 -19.45 6.53
CA ARG A 169 5.79 -19.40 7.72
C ARG A 169 6.11 -20.79 8.30
N LYS A 170 5.27 -21.80 8.00
CA LYS A 170 5.49 -23.18 8.45
C LYS A 170 6.76 -23.79 7.83
N ASP A 171 7.10 -23.41 6.60
CA ASP A 171 8.35 -23.79 5.95
C ASP A 171 9.56 -23.07 6.58
N PRO A 172 10.55 -23.80 7.15
CA PRO A 172 11.75 -23.22 7.74
C PRO A 172 12.53 -22.31 6.78
N ARG A 173 12.54 -22.60 5.47
CA ARG A 173 13.29 -21.82 4.47
C ARG A 173 12.66 -20.44 4.24
N SER A 174 11.33 -20.36 4.32
CA SER A 174 10.56 -19.16 4.03
C SER A 174 10.22 -18.33 5.28
N ARG A 175 10.38 -18.90 6.48
CA ARG A 175 9.96 -18.33 7.77
C ARG A 175 10.45 -16.91 8.04
N ARG A 176 11.72 -16.62 7.78
CA ARG A 176 12.30 -15.29 8.08
C ARG A 176 11.66 -14.20 7.22
N ILE A 177 11.49 -14.46 5.92
CA ILE A 177 10.86 -13.51 4.99
C ILE A 177 9.38 -13.35 5.34
N ALA A 178 8.68 -14.46 5.60
CA ALA A 178 7.27 -14.43 6.01
C ALA A 178 7.04 -13.58 7.27
N ASN A 179 7.92 -13.69 8.29
CA ASN A 179 7.81 -12.86 9.50
C ASN A 179 7.90 -11.35 9.20
N VAL A 180 8.83 -10.94 8.33
CA VAL A 180 9.00 -9.51 7.99
C VAL A 180 7.79 -9.00 7.20
N TYR A 181 7.27 -9.79 6.25
CA TYR A 181 6.03 -9.44 5.54
C TYR A 181 4.83 -9.35 6.49
N LEU A 182 4.73 -10.24 7.48
CA LEU A 182 3.67 -10.19 8.50
C LEU A 182 3.74 -8.94 9.37
N ILE A 183 4.95 -8.53 9.76
CA ILE A 183 5.16 -7.26 10.48
C ILE A 183 4.75 -6.07 9.60
N ALA A 184 5.09 -6.08 8.31
CA ALA A 184 4.68 -5.05 7.37
C ALA A 184 3.14 -5.00 7.23
N CYS A 185 2.47 -6.14 7.05
CA CYS A 185 1.00 -6.23 7.07
C CYS A 185 0.41 -5.67 8.35
N ALA A 186 0.94 -6.04 9.52
CA ALA A 186 0.47 -5.55 10.81
C ALA A 186 0.62 -4.03 10.92
N SER A 187 1.73 -3.49 10.44
CA SER A 187 1.97 -2.05 10.38
C SER A 187 0.91 -1.33 9.53
N GLY A 188 0.64 -1.82 8.30
CA GLY A 188 -0.41 -1.24 7.45
C GLY A 188 -1.82 -1.34 8.05
N ILE A 189 -2.14 -2.44 8.74
CA ILE A 189 -3.41 -2.61 9.46
C ILE A 189 -3.53 -1.60 10.61
N ILE A 190 -2.45 -1.37 11.37
CA ILE A 190 -2.44 -0.37 12.45
C ILE A 190 -2.66 1.04 11.88
N ALA A 191 -2.01 1.39 10.76
CA ALA A 191 -2.26 2.67 10.08
C ALA A 191 -3.74 2.84 9.71
N CYS A 192 -4.38 1.78 9.18
CA CYS A 192 -5.79 1.80 8.83
C CYS A 192 -6.70 1.99 10.05
N PHE A 193 -6.41 1.32 11.18
CA PHE A 193 -7.18 1.52 12.41
C PHE A 193 -7.05 2.93 12.96
N ILE A 194 -5.84 3.50 12.96
CA ILE A 194 -5.62 4.88 13.37
C ILE A 194 -6.41 5.82 12.46
N ARG A 195 -6.36 5.61 11.15
CA ARG A 195 -7.09 6.48 10.21
C ARG A 195 -8.60 6.40 10.38
N ILE A 196 -9.15 5.20 10.59
CA ILE A 196 -10.57 5.03 10.93
C ILE A 196 -10.90 5.80 12.22
N ALA A 197 -10.07 5.66 13.25
CA ALA A 197 -10.29 6.33 14.52
C ALA A 197 -10.25 7.86 14.37
N THR A 198 -9.30 8.41 13.61
CA THR A 198 -9.22 9.86 13.37
C THR A 198 -10.32 10.38 12.45
N ALA A 199 -10.87 9.55 11.57
CA ALA A 199 -12.01 9.90 10.72
C ALA A 199 -13.36 9.90 11.46
N VAL A 200 -13.46 9.18 12.59
CA VAL A 200 -14.71 9.09 13.38
C VAL A 200 -14.65 9.98 14.63
N PHE A 201 -13.46 10.22 15.17
CA PHE A 201 -13.25 10.99 16.40
C PHE A 201 -12.38 12.22 16.12
N PRO A 202 -12.96 13.40 15.87
CA PRO A 202 -12.21 14.63 15.56
C PRO A 202 -11.18 15.01 16.63
N ALA A 203 -11.48 14.76 17.91
CA ALA A 203 -10.54 15.01 19.00
C ALA A 203 -9.23 14.22 18.87
N LEU A 204 -9.28 13.01 18.29
CA LEU A 204 -8.10 12.20 18.05
C LEU A 204 -7.29 12.75 16.87
N LEU A 205 -7.97 13.26 15.84
CA LEU A 205 -7.33 13.89 14.68
C LEU A 205 -6.54 15.15 15.09
N GLU A 206 -7.10 16.00 15.95
CA GLU A 206 -6.42 17.23 16.40
C GLU A 206 -5.08 16.96 17.10
N TRP A 207 -5.01 15.83 17.81
CA TRP A 207 -3.81 15.36 18.50
C TRP A 207 -2.84 14.62 17.57
N GLU A 208 -3.35 13.74 16.71
CA GLU A 208 -2.54 12.84 15.88
C GLU A 208 -2.02 13.49 14.58
N ARG A 209 -2.85 14.34 13.95
CA ARG A 209 -2.53 15.14 12.75
C ARG A 209 -1.86 14.35 11.62
N GLY A 210 -2.26 13.10 11.39
CA GLY A 210 -1.74 12.21 10.36
C GLY A 210 -0.38 11.57 10.65
N VAL A 211 0.31 11.95 11.74
CA VAL A 211 1.70 11.54 11.98
C VAL A 211 1.85 10.03 12.22
N PHE A 212 0.96 9.43 13.00
CA PHE A 212 1.01 7.99 13.26
C PHE A 212 0.55 7.19 12.03
N VAL A 213 -0.45 7.68 11.28
CA VAL A 213 -0.82 7.08 9.99
C VAL A 213 0.40 7.00 9.09
N TRP A 214 1.15 8.10 8.95
CA TRP A 214 2.40 8.13 8.18
C TRP A 214 3.44 7.15 8.69
N ILE A 215 3.74 7.14 10.00
CA ILE A 215 4.74 6.26 10.59
C ILE A 215 4.46 4.80 10.23
N PHE A 216 3.23 4.35 10.43
CA PHE A 216 2.84 2.96 10.17
C PHE A 216 2.70 2.66 8.66
N ALA A 217 2.22 3.59 7.84
CA ALA A 217 2.18 3.42 6.39
C ALA A 217 3.59 3.31 5.79
N CYS A 218 4.52 4.16 6.22
CA CYS A 218 5.91 4.11 5.77
C CYS A 218 6.64 2.87 6.27
N ALA A 219 6.41 2.44 7.52
CA ALA A 219 6.97 1.20 8.04
C ALA A 219 6.46 -0.03 7.27
N CYS A 220 5.18 -0.03 6.86
CA CYS A 220 4.61 -1.02 5.95
C CYS A 220 5.37 -1.04 4.61
N GLY A 221 5.48 0.11 3.93
CA GLY A 221 6.15 0.26 2.64
C GLY A 221 7.63 -0.13 2.67
N ALA A 222 8.38 0.39 3.65
CA ALA A 222 9.79 0.06 3.84
C ALA A 222 9.97 -1.44 4.17
N GLY A 223 9.08 -2.01 5.00
CA GLY A 223 9.08 -3.42 5.36
C GLY A 223 8.96 -4.33 4.13
N PHE A 224 7.98 -4.07 3.25
CA PHE A 224 7.83 -4.81 2.00
C PHE A 224 8.99 -4.57 1.03
N ALA A 225 9.48 -3.34 0.93
CA ALA A 225 10.59 -3.00 0.05
C ALA A 225 11.87 -3.74 0.44
N LEU A 226 12.30 -3.63 1.69
CA LEU A 226 13.54 -4.21 2.19
C LEU A 226 13.50 -5.75 2.19
N SER A 227 12.38 -6.33 2.59
CA SER A 227 12.21 -7.79 2.60
C SER A 227 12.24 -8.39 1.20
N SER A 228 11.61 -7.74 0.22
CA SER A 228 11.65 -8.18 -1.18
C SER A 228 13.06 -8.05 -1.78
N ALA A 229 13.77 -6.95 -1.51
CA ALA A 229 15.15 -6.76 -1.96
C ALA A 229 16.08 -7.84 -1.39
N HIS A 230 15.95 -8.12 -0.09
CA HIS A 230 16.72 -9.14 0.59
C HIS A 230 16.41 -10.55 0.03
N SER A 231 15.13 -10.87 -0.18
CA SER A 231 14.71 -12.12 -0.80
C SER A 231 15.32 -12.31 -2.19
N TRP A 232 15.33 -11.26 -3.02
CA TRP A 232 15.90 -11.32 -4.36
C TRP A 232 17.42 -11.54 -4.33
N ARG A 233 18.15 -10.80 -3.48
CA ARG A 233 19.60 -10.96 -3.31
C ARG A 233 20.02 -12.36 -2.90
N ILE A 234 19.21 -13.05 -2.08
CA ILE A 234 19.48 -14.45 -1.73
C ILE A 234 19.33 -15.33 -2.96
N LYS A 235 18.26 -15.15 -3.75
CA LYS A 235 18.02 -15.96 -4.97
C LYS A 235 19.12 -15.76 -6.01
N THR A 236 19.55 -14.53 -6.26
CA THR A 236 20.61 -14.25 -7.26
C THR A 236 21.95 -14.87 -6.89
N ARG A 237 22.30 -14.93 -5.60
CA ARG A 237 23.53 -15.59 -5.12
C ARG A 237 23.57 -17.09 -5.43
N TRP A 238 22.42 -17.75 -5.51
CA TRP A 238 22.36 -19.16 -5.90
C TRP A 238 22.67 -19.34 -7.39
N PHE A 239 22.15 -18.47 -8.25
CA PHE A 239 22.44 -18.54 -9.68
C PHE A 239 23.92 -18.29 -10.00
N SER A 240 24.56 -17.30 -9.35
CA SER A 240 25.99 -17.02 -9.57
C SER A 240 26.97 -18.10 -9.06
N LYS A 241 26.49 -19.11 -8.32
CA LYS A 241 27.33 -20.23 -7.86
C LYS A 241 27.33 -21.43 -8.81
N VAL A 242 26.42 -21.49 -9.77
CA VAL A 242 26.32 -22.62 -10.72
C VAL A 242 27.20 -22.38 -11.96
N ASP A 243 27.66 -21.14 -12.17
CA ASP A 243 28.47 -20.72 -13.31
C ASP A 243 30.00 -20.68 -13.04
N ASN A 244 30.47 -21.27 -11.91
CA ASN A 244 31.89 -21.47 -11.58
C ASN A 244 32.15 -22.94 -11.24
#